data_AF-A0A2E4DV10-F1
#
_entry.id   AF-A0A2E4DV10-F1
#
_cell.length_a   1.000
_cell.length_b   1.000
_cell.length_c   1.000
_cell.angle_alpha   90.00
_cell.angle_beta   90.00
_cell.angle_gamma   90.00
#
_symmetry.space_group_name_H-M   'P 1'
#
loop_
_entity.id
_entity.type
_entity.pdbx_description
1 polymer ?
#
loop_
_entity_poly.entity_id
_entity_poly.type
_entity_poly.pdbx_seq_one_letter_code
_entity_poly.pdbx_strand_id
1 'polypeptide(L)'
;MASVCEAYGVKCEIHMSGFANLQTLGTTSEDTCEYYERGLVTPGVDCNTPPPYLEEIGDPLDVEGYVHLPQEQEMGYEINWDYIQDNMT
;
A
#
# COMPACT_ATOMS: atom_id res chain seq x y z
N MET A 1 -2.57 12.50 -11.67
CA MET A 1 -1.59 12.06 -12.68
C MET A 1 -2.12 10.91 -13.51
N ALA A 2 -2.57 9.81 -12.89
CA ALA A 2 -3.16 8.66 -13.58
C ALA A 2 -4.12 9.02 -14.73
N SER A 3 -5.19 9.78 -14.48
CA SER A 3 -6.15 10.17 -15.53
C SER A 3 -5.57 11.03 -16.67
N VAL A 4 -4.51 11.80 -16.39
CA VAL A 4 -3.81 12.55 -17.45
C VAL A 4 -3.04 11.56 -18.32
N CYS A 5 -2.27 10.67 -17.72
CA CYS A 5 -1.49 9.68 -18.44
C CYS A 5 -2.39 8.72 -19.26
N GLU A 6 -3.51 8.28 -18.68
CA GLU A 6 -4.56 7.52 -19.35
C GLU A 6 -5.08 8.24 -20.60
N ALA A 7 -5.41 9.54 -20.50
CA ALA A 7 -5.91 10.33 -21.62
C ALA A 7 -4.91 10.47 -22.79
N TYR A 8 -3.61 10.34 -22.51
CA TYR A 8 -2.55 10.37 -23.52
C TYR A 8 -2.05 8.97 -23.94
N GLY A 9 -2.66 7.89 -23.41
CA GLY A 9 -2.23 6.52 -23.70
C GLY A 9 -0.82 6.21 -23.18
N VAL A 10 -0.43 6.80 -22.05
CA VAL A 10 0.88 6.61 -21.40
C VAL A 10 0.67 5.96 -20.04
N LYS A 11 1.53 5.00 -19.67
CA LYS A 11 1.51 4.40 -18.32
C LYS A 11 1.99 5.39 -17.25
N CYS A 12 1.40 5.29 -16.06
CA CYS A 12 1.72 6.08 -14.88
C CYS A 12 1.87 5.15 -13.67
N GLU A 13 3.04 4.53 -13.54
CA GLU A 13 3.36 3.71 -12.37
C GLU A 13 3.44 4.58 -11.10
N ILE A 14 2.71 4.18 -10.07
CA ILE A 14 2.62 4.91 -8.81
C ILE A 14 3.83 4.52 -7.96
N HIS A 15 4.69 5.50 -7.68
CA HIS A 15 5.86 5.32 -6.84
C HIS A 15 5.50 5.25 -5.35
N MET A 16 6.14 4.32 -4.66
CA MET A 16 6.06 3.94 -3.24
C MET A 16 4.88 3.08 -2.84
N SER A 17 5.13 2.33 -1.77
CA SER A 17 4.14 1.59 -0.99
C SER A 17 3.24 2.51 -0.17
N GLY A 18 2.30 1.90 0.55
CA GLY A 18 1.45 2.53 1.54
C GLY A 18 -0.02 2.57 1.13
N PHE A 19 -0.88 2.70 2.13
CA PHE A 19 -2.34 2.63 2.00
C PHE A 19 -2.90 3.57 0.92
N ALA A 20 -2.45 4.83 0.88
CA ALA A 20 -2.94 5.81 -0.08
C ALA A 20 -2.57 5.45 -1.54
N ASN A 21 -1.36 4.96 -1.76
CA ASN A 21 -0.91 4.56 -3.09
C ASN A 21 -1.59 3.27 -3.54
N LEU A 22 -1.76 2.30 -2.64
CA LEU A 22 -2.51 1.07 -2.92
C LEU A 22 -3.97 1.38 -3.30
N GLN A 23 -4.64 2.27 -2.58
CA GLN A 23 -6.01 2.71 -2.89
C GLN A 23 -6.08 3.50 -4.22
N THR A 24 -5.05 4.28 -4.53
CA THR A 24 -4.95 4.97 -5.84
C THR A 24 -4.82 3.96 -6.98
N LEU A 25 -4.00 2.92 -6.82
CA LEU A 25 -3.91 1.83 -7.79
C LEU A 25 -5.23 1.06 -7.89
N GLY A 26 -5.88 0.77 -6.76
CA GLY A 26 -7.17 0.07 -6.70
C GLY A 26 -8.31 0.77 -7.46
N THR A 27 -8.16 2.05 -7.76
CA THR A 27 -9.12 2.85 -8.55
C THR A 27 -8.61 3.21 -9.95
N THR A 28 -7.42 2.75 -10.32
CA THR A 28 -6.77 3.00 -11.62
C THR A 28 -6.82 1.73 -12.47
N SER A 29 -7.11 1.86 -13.78
CA SER A 29 -7.06 0.72 -14.71
C SER A 29 -5.65 0.14 -14.83
N GLU A 30 -5.54 -1.17 -14.97
CA GLU A 30 -4.27 -1.88 -15.24
C GLU A 30 -3.57 -1.40 -16.53
N ASP A 31 -4.34 -0.91 -17.51
CA ASP A 31 -3.80 -0.31 -18.74
C ASP A 31 -2.96 0.94 -18.45
N THR A 32 -3.26 1.64 -17.35
CA THR A 32 -2.60 2.88 -16.94
C THR A 32 -1.54 2.65 -15.86
N CYS A 33 -1.78 1.77 -14.89
CA CYS A 33 -0.82 1.41 -13.84
C CYS A 33 -0.96 -0.07 -13.52
N GLU A 34 0.09 -0.86 -13.77
CA GLU A 34 0.00 -2.32 -13.71
C GLU A 34 0.50 -2.87 -12.37
N TYR A 35 1.48 -2.20 -11.77
CA TYR A 35 2.17 -2.72 -10.59
C TYR A 35 1.98 -1.84 -9.37
N TYR A 36 1.82 -2.49 -8.21
CA TYR A 36 1.98 -1.87 -6.91
C TYR A 36 3.46 -1.95 -6.50
N GLU A 37 4.05 -0.81 -6.13
CA GLU A 37 5.38 -0.80 -5.56
C GLU A 37 5.34 -1.24 -4.09
N ARG A 38 5.64 -2.52 -3.82
CA ARG A 38 5.78 -3.04 -2.45
C ARG A 38 7.24 -2.99 -2.01
N GLY A 39 7.57 -2.10 -1.08
CA GLY A 39 8.94 -1.93 -0.58
C GLY A 39 9.15 -0.68 0.25
N LEU A 40 10.41 -0.28 0.51
CA LEU A 40 11.64 -0.93 0.04
C LEU A 40 11.89 -2.28 0.70
N VAL A 41 12.57 -3.18 -0.02
CA VAL A 41 13.01 -4.48 0.50
C VAL A 41 14.51 -4.52 0.66
N THR A 42 15.01 -5.22 1.68
CA THR A 42 16.44 -5.43 1.91
C THR A 42 16.69 -6.83 2.50
N PRO A 43 17.81 -7.50 2.19
CA PRO A 43 18.11 -8.81 2.75
C PRO A 43 18.13 -8.80 4.28
N GLY A 44 17.51 -9.82 4.89
CA GLY A 44 17.49 -10.01 6.34
C GLY A 44 16.44 -9.20 7.10
N VAL A 45 15.60 -8.42 6.41
CA VAL A 45 14.44 -7.73 7.00
C VAL A 45 13.16 -8.37 6.51
N ASP A 46 12.29 -8.78 7.44
CA ASP A 46 10.95 -9.23 7.10
C ASP A 46 10.02 -8.02 6.91
N CYS A 47 9.72 -7.72 5.64
CA CYS A 47 8.82 -6.64 5.26
C CYS A 47 7.32 -6.97 5.46
N ASN A 48 7.00 -8.15 5.99
CA ASN A 48 5.63 -8.53 6.34
C ASN A 48 5.31 -8.27 7.81
N THR A 49 6.31 -7.88 8.62
CA THR A 49 6.08 -7.51 10.02
C THR A 49 5.47 -6.10 10.07
N PRO A 50 4.28 -5.91 10.68
CA PRO A 50 3.70 -4.59 10.87
C PRO A 50 4.62 -3.70 11.73
N PRO A 51 4.71 -2.39 11.44
CA PRO A 51 5.37 -1.48 12.37
C PRO A 51 4.57 -1.41 13.69
N PRO A 52 5.20 -1.08 14.83
CA PRO A 52 4.55 -1.20 16.14
C PRO A 52 3.27 -0.38 16.35
N TYR A 53 3.05 0.66 15.54
CA TYR A 53 1.87 1.51 15.58
C TYR A 53 0.71 0.99 14.70
N LEU A 54 0.86 -0.17 14.05
CA LEU A 54 -0.18 -0.85 13.30
C LEU A 54 -0.35 -2.28 13.82
N GLU A 55 -1.60 -2.74 13.88
CA GLU A 55 -1.92 -4.14 14.19
C GLU A 55 -1.62 -5.05 12.99
N GLU A 56 -1.86 -4.55 11.76
CA GLU A 56 -1.65 -5.29 10.51
C GLU A 56 -1.03 -4.42 9.41
N ILE A 57 -0.41 -5.06 8.41
CA ILE A 57 0.10 -4.38 7.21
C ILE A 57 -1.05 -4.06 6.25
N GLY A 58 -0.96 -2.91 5.56
CA GLY A 58 -1.98 -2.50 4.59
C GLY A 58 -1.88 -3.17 3.23
N ASP A 59 -0.78 -3.88 2.96
CA ASP A 59 -0.47 -4.49 1.68
C ASP A 59 -0.03 -5.97 1.81
N PRO A 60 -0.90 -6.84 2.34
CA PRO A 60 -0.62 -8.27 2.42
C PRO A 60 -0.41 -8.86 1.03
N LEU A 61 0.74 -9.51 0.84
CA LEU A 61 1.14 -10.15 -0.41
C LEU A 61 0.87 -11.66 -0.32
N ASP A 62 0.10 -12.20 -1.26
CA ASP A 62 -0.16 -13.63 -1.31
C ASP A 62 0.97 -14.44 -1.98
N VAL A 63 0.80 -15.76 -2.03
CA VAL A 63 1.79 -16.68 -2.61
C VAL A 63 1.90 -16.59 -4.14
N GLU A 64 0.93 -15.95 -4.80
CA GLU A 64 0.90 -15.76 -6.25
C GLU A 64 1.48 -14.39 -6.66
N GLY A 65 1.74 -13.51 -5.69
CA GLY A 65 2.36 -12.21 -5.90
C GLY A 65 1.35 -11.06 -6.02
N TYR A 66 0.10 -11.25 -5.57
CA TYR A 66 -0.91 -10.21 -5.55
C TYR A 66 -1.05 -9.57 -4.17
N VAL A 67 -1.21 -8.25 -4.16
CA VAL A 67 -1.57 -7.49 -2.96
C VAL A 67 -3.08 -7.33 -2.90
N HIS A 68 -3.66 -7.63 -1.74
CA HIS A 68 -5.09 -7.51 -1.51
C HIS A 68 -5.42 -6.17 -0.84
N LEU A 69 -6.36 -5.42 -1.43
CA LEU A 69 -6.86 -4.17 -0.85
C LEU A 69 -7.59 -4.43 0.47
N PRO A 70 -7.32 -3.66 1.53
CA PRO A 70 -8.13 -3.65 2.75
C PRO A 70 -9.60 -3.40 2.42
N GLN A 71 -10.50 -4.09 3.12
CA GLN A 71 -11.96 -4.01 2.90
C GLN A 71 -12.67 -3.15 3.97
N GLU A 72 -11.90 -2.63 4.91
CA GLU A 72 -12.33 -1.78 6.00
C GLU A 72 -12.66 -0.37 5.48
N GLN A 73 -13.31 0.42 6.33
CA GLN A 73 -13.72 1.77 5.95
C GLN A 73 -12.52 2.70 5.75
N GLU A 74 -12.76 3.78 4.99
CA GLU A 74 -11.79 4.83 4.72
C GLU A 74 -10.51 4.30 4.04
N MET A 75 -9.39 4.27 4.76
CA MET A 75 -8.09 3.81 4.26
C MET A 75 -7.71 2.42 4.76
N GLY A 76 -8.51 1.82 5.64
CA GLY A 76 -8.25 0.48 6.18
C GLY A 76 -7.03 0.37 7.09
N TYR A 77 -6.68 1.44 7.80
CA TYR A 77 -5.65 1.38 8.83
C TYR A 77 -6.19 0.64 10.07
N GLU A 78 -5.47 -0.39 10.50
CA GLU A 78 -5.62 -0.97 11.83
C GLU A 78 -4.58 -0.36 12.77
N ILE A 79 -4.93 0.78 13.38
CA ILE A 79 -3.99 1.55 14.21
C ILE A 79 -3.91 0.95 15.62
N ASN A 80 -2.67 0.68 16.06
CA ASN A 80 -2.39 0.35 17.46
C ASN A 80 -2.34 1.64 18.29
N TRP A 81 -3.50 2.05 18.79
CA TRP A 81 -3.64 3.28 19.58
C TRP A 81 -2.96 3.21 20.94
N ASP A 82 -2.85 2.02 21.54
CA ASP A 82 -2.19 1.84 22.83
C ASP A 82 -0.69 2.12 22.71
N TYR A 83 -0.05 1.54 21.69
CA TYR A 83 1.36 1.81 21.37
C TYR A 83 1.60 3.30 21.14
N ILE A 84 0.75 3.96 20.35
CA ILE A 84 0.91 5.40 20.10
C ILE A 84 0.83 6.18 21.41
N GLN A 85 -0.20 5.95 22.23
CA GLN A 85 -0.40 6.64 23.50
C GLN A 85 0.76 6.43 24.48
N ASP A 86 1.28 5.22 24.57
CA ASP A 86 2.43 4.87 25.43
C ASP A 86 3.75 5.53 24.98
N ASN A 87 3.82 6.05 23.73
CA ASN A 87 5.01 6.65 23.13
C ASN A 87 4.85 8.14 22.77
N MET A 88 3.87 8.85 23.35
CA MET A 88 3.61 10.29 23.08
C MET A 88 4.55 11.28 23.79
N THR A 89 5.69 10.85 24.32
CA THR A 89 6.63 11.70 25.09
C THR A 89 7.34 12.76 24.25
#